data_AF-A0A8T3MIW5-F1
#
_entry.id   AF-A0A8T3MIW5-F1
#
_cell.length_a   1.000
_cell.length_b   1.000
_cell.length_c   1.000
_cell.angle_alpha   90.00
_cell.angle_beta   90.00
_cell.angle_gamma   90.00
#
_symmetry.space_group_name_H-M   'P 1'
#
loop_
_entity.id
_entity.type
_entity.pdbx_description
1 polymer ?
#
loop_
_entity_poly.entity_id
_entity_poly.type
_entity_poly.pdbx_seq_one_letter_code
_entity_poly.pdbx_strand_id
1 'polypeptide(L)'
;DDAVGSLEKLLELSARHESEGLGDAPWPPNYAKQAGEPPRVQPSRKRKADTEYAGRGVAGGPPPEVAAERAAAVAAGDRNAGLPTEWEGTRPTPTGRRRSSIPVIEISRAAKKEEALEGLERWKARWPAAAALLEPADVLVDGMRGRATLWYRVRVNLTHVPEADRPPQEPLDPDYDPWAGYEWPDRSGQAVRAPRKKKPAAE
;
A
#
# COMPACT_ATOMS: atom_id res chain seq x y z
N ASP A 1 0.67 -52.19 -17.10
CA ASP A 1 -0.08 -51.72 -18.28
C ASP A 1 0.78 -50.64 -18.90
N ASP A 2 1.38 -50.94 -20.05
CA ASP A 2 2.41 -50.14 -20.73
C ASP A 2 1.90 -49.56 -22.06
N ALA A 3 0.58 -49.45 -22.22
CA ALA A 3 -0.03 -48.94 -23.44
C ALA A 3 0.18 -47.41 -23.58
N VAL A 4 0.86 -46.99 -24.66
CA VAL A 4 1.04 -45.57 -25.00
C VAL A 4 -0.19 -45.07 -25.76
N GLY A 5 -1.01 -44.21 -25.14
CA GLY A 5 -2.17 -43.59 -25.77
C GLY A 5 -1.81 -42.43 -26.69
N SER A 6 -2.62 -42.17 -27.73
CA SER A 6 -2.49 -41.02 -28.62
C SER A 6 -3.24 -39.79 -28.10
N LEU A 7 -2.62 -38.61 -28.21
CA LEU A 7 -3.19 -37.31 -27.86
C LEU A 7 -3.89 -36.60 -29.03
N GLU A 8 -3.86 -37.18 -30.24
CA GLU A 8 -4.31 -36.53 -31.48
C GLU A 8 -5.76 -36.03 -31.39
N LYS A 9 -6.67 -36.85 -30.87
CA LYS A 9 -8.08 -36.46 -30.67
C LYS A 9 -8.26 -35.28 -29.70
N LEU A 10 -7.38 -35.15 -28.71
CA LEU A 10 -7.43 -34.03 -27.77
C LEU A 10 -6.89 -32.74 -28.40
N LEU A 11 -5.88 -32.86 -29.26
CA LEU A 11 -5.32 -31.74 -30.02
C LEU A 11 -6.32 -31.22 -31.07
N GLU A 12 -6.99 -32.12 -31.79
CA GLU A 12 -8.09 -31.76 -32.71
C GLU A 12 -9.22 -31.01 -32.00
N LEU A 13 -9.60 -31.47 -30.81
CA LEU A 13 -10.61 -30.81 -29.98
C LEU A 13 -10.16 -29.41 -29.54
N SER A 14 -8.89 -29.26 -29.14
CA SER A 14 -8.31 -27.97 -28.75
C SER A 14 -8.35 -26.97 -29.91
N ALA A 15 -7.92 -27.39 -31.10
CA ALA A 15 -7.92 -26.53 -32.29
C ALA A 15 -9.33 -26.06 -32.67
N ARG A 16 -10.34 -26.93 -32.51
CA ARG A 16 -11.74 -26.54 -32.74
C ARG A 16 -12.21 -25.50 -31.72
N HIS A 17 -11.94 -25.70 -30.43
CA HIS A 17 -12.30 -24.73 -29.39
C HIS A 17 -11.65 -23.36 -29.62
N GLU A 18 -10.37 -23.32 -30.02
CA GLU A 18 -9.70 -22.07 -30.38
C GLU A 18 -10.39 -21.36 -31.55
N SER A 19 -10.81 -22.10 -32.59
CA SER A 19 -11.55 -21.54 -33.73
C SER A 19 -12.94 -21.01 -33.37
N GLU A 20 -13.56 -21.56 -32.32
CA GLU A 20 -14.84 -21.13 -31.76
C GLU A 20 -14.68 -19.98 -30.75
N GLY A 21 -13.45 -19.50 -30.51
CA GLY A 21 -13.15 -18.43 -29.57
C GLY A 21 -13.05 -18.87 -28.10
N LEU A 22 -13.08 -20.17 -27.83
CA LEU A 22 -12.84 -20.77 -26.51
C LEU A 22 -11.32 -20.91 -26.31
N GLY A 23 -10.69 -19.86 -25.79
CA GLY A 23 -9.27 -19.86 -25.44
C GLY A 23 -8.93 -20.68 -24.19
N ASP A 24 -7.64 -20.64 -23.80
CA ASP A 24 -7.15 -21.36 -22.61
C ASP A 24 -7.77 -20.81 -21.31
N ALA A 25 -7.88 -21.68 -20.31
CA ALA A 25 -8.33 -21.29 -18.99
C ALA A 25 -7.32 -20.33 -18.32
N PRO A 26 -7.77 -19.41 -17.46
CA PRO A 26 -6.86 -18.53 -16.74
C PRO A 26 -5.99 -19.35 -15.79
N TRP A 27 -4.67 -19.26 -15.99
CA TRP A 27 -3.70 -19.93 -15.14
C TRP A 27 -3.76 -19.41 -13.68
N PRO A 28 -3.43 -20.24 -12.68
CA PRO A 28 -3.41 -19.80 -11.30
C PRO A 28 -2.54 -18.53 -11.08
N PRO A 29 -2.88 -17.65 -10.12
CA PRO A 29 -2.28 -16.32 -10.00
C PRO A 29 -0.75 -16.26 -9.86
N ASN A 30 -0.14 -17.36 -9.41
CA ASN A 30 1.31 -17.51 -9.20
C ASN A 30 2.10 -17.82 -10.47
N TYR A 31 1.46 -18.17 -11.57
CA TYR A 31 2.11 -18.40 -12.86
C TYR A 31 2.17 -17.11 -13.70
N ALA A 32 3.16 -17.05 -14.59
CA ALA A 32 3.25 -16.00 -15.59
C ALA A 32 1.97 -15.97 -16.43
N LYS A 33 1.58 -14.78 -16.89
CA LYS A 33 0.44 -14.66 -17.78
C LYS A 33 0.82 -15.21 -19.16
N GLN A 34 -0.07 -16.00 -19.74
CA GLN A 34 0.09 -16.45 -21.12
C GLN A 34 -0.41 -15.39 -22.11
N ALA A 35 0.01 -15.52 -23.37
CA ALA A 35 -0.52 -14.71 -24.45
C ALA A 35 -2.04 -14.91 -24.56
N GLY A 36 -2.80 -13.82 -24.63
CA GLY A 36 -4.27 -13.87 -24.67
C GLY A 36 -4.97 -13.98 -23.31
N GLU A 37 -4.25 -14.14 -22.20
CA GLU A 37 -4.89 -14.17 -20.88
C GLU A 37 -5.40 -12.78 -20.46
N PRO A 38 -6.69 -12.63 -20.11
CA PRO A 38 -7.24 -11.33 -19.74
C PRO A 38 -6.61 -10.76 -18.46
N PRO A 39 -6.74 -9.44 -18.20
CA PRO A 39 -6.20 -8.85 -16.99
C PRO A 39 -6.82 -9.45 -15.71
N ARG A 40 -6.03 -10.17 -14.91
CA ARG A 40 -6.40 -10.68 -13.56
C ARG A 40 -6.78 -9.58 -12.53
N VAL A 41 -6.70 -8.30 -12.88
CA VAL A 41 -7.19 -7.22 -12.00
C VAL A 41 -8.71 -7.21 -12.07
N GLN A 42 -9.36 -7.21 -10.90
CA GLN A 42 -10.81 -7.09 -10.79
C GLN A 42 -11.34 -5.88 -11.59
N PRO A 43 -12.47 -5.98 -12.31
CA PRO A 43 -12.99 -4.91 -13.17
C PRO A 43 -13.07 -3.54 -12.49
N SER A 44 -13.57 -3.49 -11.25
CA SER A 44 -13.68 -2.26 -10.45
C SER A 44 -12.34 -1.63 -10.05
N ARG A 45 -11.24 -2.37 -10.21
CA ARG A 45 -9.88 -1.95 -9.91
C ARG A 45 -9.03 -1.75 -11.17
N LYS A 46 -9.57 -2.03 -12.37
CA LYS A 46 -8.88 -1.76 -13.64
C LYS A 46 -8.73 -0.25 -13.80
N ARG A 47 -7.53 0.19 -14.18
CA ARG A 47 -7.21 1.61 -14.41
C ARG A 47 -6.90 1.92 -15.87
N LYS A 48 -6.92 0.90 -16.73
CA LYS A 48 -6.56 0.95 -18.14
C LYS A 48 -7.46 0.00 -18.93
N ALA A 49 -7.60 0.24 -20.23
CA ALA A 49 -8.27 -0.69 -21.13
C ALA A 49 -7.50 -2.02 -21.22
N ASP A 50 -8.19 -3.11 -21.56
CA ASP A 50 -7.58 -4.45 -21.60
C ASP A 50 -6.45 -4.55 -22.63
N THR A 51 -6.53 -3.78 -23.71
CA THR A 51 -5.52 -3.66 -24.78
C THR A 51 -4.23 -2.94 -24.33
N GLU A 52 -4.28 -2.15 -23.26
CA GLU A 52 -3.14 -1.37 -22.76
C GLU A 52 -2.37 -2.07 -21.63
N TYR A 53 -2.87 -3.20 -21.13
CA TYR A 53 -2.15 -4.00 -20.15
C TYR A 53 -1.04 -4.78 -20.84
N ALA A 54 0.10 -4.11 -21.06
CA ALA A 54 1.36 -4.80 -21.31
C ALA A 54 1.57 -5.81 -20.16
N GLY A 55 1.73 -7.08 -20.52
CA GLY A 55 1.88 -8.16 -19.57
C GLY A 55 2.90 -7.85 -18.49
N ARG A 56 2.75 -8.52 -17.35
CA ARG A 56 3.77 -8.50 -16.30
C ARG A 56 5.00 -9.20 -16.89
N GLY A 57 6.17 -8.56 -16.91
CA GLY A 57 7.41 -9.18 -17.38
C GLY A 57 7.70 -10.50 -16.65
N VAL A 58 8.60 -11.33 -17.19
CA VAL A 58 8.86 -12.73 -16.75
C VAL A 58 8.97 -12.92 -15.23
N ALA A 59 9.53 -11.95 -14.51
CA ALA A 59 9.73 -12.00 -13.04
C ALA A 59 8.62 -11.34 -12.21
N GLY A 60 7.53 -10.93 -12.84
CA GLY A 60 6.40 -10.36 -12.15
C GLY A 60 6.42 -8.82 -11.98
N GLY A 61 7.34 -8.12 -12.65
CA GLY A 61 7.45 -6.66 -12.69
C GLY A 61 6.92 -6.04 -13.99
N PRO A 62 7.07 -4.71 -14.20
CA PRO A 62 6.88 -4.12 -15.53
C PRO A 62 7.84 -4.76 -16.56
N PRO A 63 7.51 -4.69 -17.87
CA PRO A 63 8.43 -5.10 -18.93
C PRO A 63 9.84 -4.50 -18.73
N PRO A 64 10.91 -5.21 -19.15
CA PRO A 64 12.29 -4.81 -18.84
C PRO A 64 12.64 -3.41 -19.38
N GLU A 65 12.11 -3.03 -20.54
CA GLU A 65 12.26 -1.70 -21.14
C GLU A 65 11.63 -0.62 -20.26
N VAL A 66 10.36 -0.81 -19.87
CA VAL A 66 9.63 0.08 -18.95
C VAL A 66 10.31 0.16 -17.57
N ALA A 67 10.93 -0.93 -17.10
CA ALA A 67 11.69 -0.95 -15.87
C ALA A 67 12.99 -0.14 -15.99
N ALA A 68 13.69 -0.23 -17.13
CA ALA A 68 14.93 0.50 -17.42
C ALA A 68 14.67 2.00 -17.56
N GLU A 69 13.62 2.39 -18.28
CA GLU A 69 13.20 3.80 -18.41
C GLU A 69 12.87 4.42 -17.05
N ARG A 70 12.13 3.70 -16.21
CA ARG A 70 11.83 4.13 -14.83
C ARG A 70 13.09 4.27 -13.98
N ALA A 71 14.01 3.32 -14.08
CA ALA A 71 15.27 3.37 -13.34
C ALA A 71 16.15 4.57 -13.77
N ALA A 72 16.26 4.83 -15.07
CA ALA A 72 17.00 5.96 -15.60
C ALA A 72 16.41 7.30 -15.17
N ALA A 73 15.09 7.42 -15.16
CA ALA A 73 14.43 8.67 -14.83
C ALA A 73 14.39 8.96 -13.31
N VAL A 74 14.34 7.91 -12.47
CA VAL A 74 14.60 8.04 -11.02
C VAL A 74 16.05 8.47 -10.77
N ALA A 75 17.02 7.92 -11.51
CA ALA A 75 18.43 8.32 -11.41
C ALA A 75 18.67 9.79 -11.84
N ALA A 76 17.83 10.32 -12.73
CA ALA A 76 17.85 11.72 -13.15
C ALA A 76 17.21 12.70 -12.14
N GLY A 77 16.81 12.23 -10.95
CA GLY A 77 16.30 13.07 -9.86
C GLY A 77 14.79 13.29 -9.86
N ASP A 78 14.08 12.83 -10.89
CA ASP A 78 12.62 12.78 -10.86
C ASP A 78 12.16 11.49 -10.16
N ARG A 79 11.95 11.61 -8.85
CA ARG A 79 11.43 10.53 -8.00
C ARG A 79 10.06 9.99 -8.43
N ASN A 80 9.37 10.68 -9.36
CA ASN A 80 8.04 10.33 -9.86
C ASN A 80 8.03 9.92 -11.34
N ALA A 81 9.19 9.83 -11.99
CA ALA A 81 9.24 9.56 -13.42
C ALA A 81 8.62 8.20 -13.79
N GLY A 82 7.78 8.22 -14.85
CA GLY A 82 7.04 7.04 -15.32
C GLY A 82 5.69 6.80 -14.62
N LEU A 83 5.22 7.75 -13.80
CA LEU A 83 3.82 7.89 -13.40
C LEU A 83 3.06 8.70 -14.46
N PRO A 84 1.79 8.36 -14.79
CA PRO A 84 0.97 9.19 -15.67
C PRO A 84 0.87 10.62 -15.12
N THR A 85 1.26 11.60 -15.94
CA THR A 85 1.20 13.04 -15.61
C THR A 85 -0.23 13.59 -15.70
N GLU A 86 -1.07 12.96 -16.51
CA GLU A 86 -2.52 13.17 -16.63
C GLU A 86 -3.30 12.46 -15.50
N TRP A 87 -2.88 12.65 -14.25
CA TRP A 87 -3.58 12.03 -13.12
C TRP A 87 -4.60 13.01 -12.52
N GLU A 88 -5.88 12.78 -12.77
CA GLU A 88 -6.99 13.45 -12.09
C GLU A 88 -7.18 12.85 -10.68
N GLY A 89 -6.60 13.50 -9.66
CA GLY A 89 -6.71 13.13 -8.24
C GLY A 89 -5.40 13.25 -7.44
N THR A 90 -5.35 12.67 -6.22
CA THR A 90 -4.15 12.73 -5.36
C THR A 90 -2.99 11.97 -6.00
N ARG A 91 -1.89 12.67 -6.32
CA ARG A 91 -0.67 12.07 -6.88
C ARG A 91 -0.13 10.96 -5.97
N PRO A 92 0.17 9.75 -6.50
CA PRO A 92 0.80 8.69 -5.73
C PRO A 92 2.16 9.13 -5.20
N THR A 93 2.52 8.74 -3.98
CA THR A 93 3.88 8.96 -3.46
C THR A 93 4.88 8.07 -4.22
N PRO A 94 6.19 8.36 -4.17
CA PRO A 94 7.23 7.53 -4.80
C PRO A 94 7.19 6.04 -4.40
N THR A 95 6.57 5.72 -3.26
CA THR A 95 6.38 4.34 -2.76
C THR A 95 5.08 3.68 -3.26
N GLY A 96 4.29 4.37 -4.09
CA GLY A 96 2.97 3.91 -4.57
C GLY A 96 1.86 3.94 -3.51
N ARG A 97 2.13 4.43 -2.29
CA ARG A 97 1.12 4.56 -1.23
C ARG A 97 0.29 5.82 -1.45
N ARG A 98 -1.04 5.68 -1.28
CA ARG A 98 -1.97 6.82 -1.17
C ARG A 98 -1.59 7.62 0.09
N ARG A 99 -1.37 8.93 -0.04
CA ARG A 99 -1.48 9.83 1.12
C ARG A 99 -2.96 9.97 1.44
N SER A 100 -3.36 9.71 2.68
CA SER A 100 -4.70 10.08 3.14
C SER A 100 -4.80 11.60 3.08
N SER A 101 -5.84 12.13 2.44
CA SER A 101 -6.14 13.57 2.42
C SER A 101 -6.77 14.05 3.73
N ILE A 102 -7.01 13.16 4.69
CA ILE A 102 -7.63 13.47 5.97
C ILE A 102 -6.58 14.12 6.88
N PRO A 103 -6.80 15.36 7.35
CA PRO A 103 -5.85 16.10 8.17
C PRO A 103 -5.93 15.67 9.64
N VAL A 104 -5.35 14.50 9.97
CA VAL A 104 -5.31 13.99 11.34
C VAL A 104 -3.96 14.28 11.99
N ILE A 105 -3.97 14.85 13.18
CA ILE A 105 -2.79 15.05 14.03
C ILE A 105 -2.88 14.22 15.30
N GLU A 106 -1.72 13.85 15.84
CA GLU A 106 -1.60 13.15 17.11
C GLU A 106 -1.29 14.14 18.24
N ILE A 107 -2.03 14.08 19.34
CA ILE A 107 -1.93 15.07 20.42
C ILE A 107 -1.18 14.52 21.62
N SER A 108 -1.52 13.30 22.04
CA SER A 108 -0.98 12.73 23.27
C SER A 108 -0.92 11.21 23.23
N ARG A 109 0.03 10.67 23.98
CA ARG A 109 0.13 9.26 24.38
C ARG A 109 0.27 9.17 25.88
N ALA A 110 -0.51 8.31 26.52
CA ALA A 110 -0.40 8.09 27.96
C ALA A 110 -0.66 6.63 28.34
N ALA A 111 -0.17 6.23 29.51
CA ALA A 111 -0.51 4.92 30.09
C ALA A 111 -1.98 4.85 30.51
N LYS A 112 -2.56 5.98 30.96
CA LYS A 112 -3.97 6.09 31.35
C LYS A 112 -4.77 6.95 30.41
N LYS A 113 -6.06 6.63 30.26
CA LYS A 113 -6.97 7.37 29.39
C LYS A 113 -7.13 8.84 29.82
N GLU A 114 -7.25 9.07 31.11
CA GLU A 114 -7.43 10.39 31.71
C GLU A 114 -6.24 11.32 31.38
N GLU A 115 -5.02 10.84 31.60
CA GLU A 115 -3.79 11.57 31.28
C GLU A 115 -3.69 11.93 29.78
N ALA A 116 -4.13 11.04 28.90
CA ALA A 116 -4.18 11.33 27.46
C ALA A 116 -5.23 12.42 27.13
N LEU A 117 -6.39 12.40 27.79
CA LEU A 117 -7.44 13.41 27.62
C LEU A 117 -7.04 14.77 28.21
N GLU A 118 -6.28 14.80 29.31
CA GLU A 118 -5.71 16.06 29.80
C GLU A 118 -4.75 16.70 28.77
N GLY A 119 -3.98 15.88 28.05
CA GLY A 119 -3.18 16.33 26.92
C GLY A 119 -4.00 17.03 25.84
N LEU A 120 -5.18 16.49 25.53
CA LEU A 120 -6.13 17.13 24.62
C LEU A 120 -6.62 18.48 25.15
N GLU A 121 -6.95 18.58 26.44
CA GLU A 121 -7.41 19.85 27.02
C GLU A 121 -6.30 20.92 27.01
N ARG A 122 -5.04 20.54 27.28
CA ARG A 122 -3.88 21.46 27.13
C ARG A 122 -3.72 21.92 25.68
N TRP A 123 -3.92 21.04 24.72
CA TRP A 123 -3.89 21.37 23.30
C TRP A 123 -5.04 22.32 22.90
N LYS A 124 -6.27 22.09 23.39
CA LYS A 124 -7.42 22.98 23.14
C LYS A 124 -7.20 24.38 23.70
N ALA A 125 -6.57 24.48 24.88
CA ALA A 125 -6.21 25.77 25.48
C ALA A 125 -5.16 26.52 24.64
N ARG A 126 -4.26 25.80 23.96
CA ARG A 126 -3.25 26.38 23.06
C ARG A 126 -3.84 26.80 21.71
N TRP A 127 -4.82 26.03 21.21
CA TRP A 127 -5.46 26.22 19.91
C TRP A 127 -6.98 26.45 20.03
N PRO A 128 -7.42 27.53 20.71
CA PRO A 128 -8.84 27.74 21.00
C PRO A 128 -9.69 27.92 19.74
N ALA A 129 -9.15 28.56 18.70
CA ALA A 129 -9.85 28.76 17.42
C ALA A 129 -10.12 27.43 16.70
N ALA A 130 -9.13 26.53 16.63
CA ALA A 130 -9.31 25.20 16.05
C ALA A 130 -10.24 24.35 16.92
N ALA A 131 -10.07 24.39 18.25
CA ALA A 131 -10.90 23.64 19.19
C ALA A 131 -12.38 24.01 19.12
N ALA A 132 -12.72 25.28 18.86
CA ALA A 132 -14.10 25.74 18.70
C ALA A 132 -14.81 25.15 17.47
N LEU A 133 -14.05 24.69 16.48
CA LEU A 133 -14.56 24.10 15.24
C LEU A 133 -14.59 22.57 15.26
N LEU A 134 -14.09 21.94 16.32
CA LEU A 134 -14.08 20.48 16.45
C LEU A 134 -15.46 19.96 16.86
N GLU A 135 -15.89 18.92 16.19
CA GLU A 135 -17.02 18.11 16.63
C GLU A 135 -16.56 16.98 17.57
N PRO A 136 -17.45 16.39 18.39
CA PRO A 136 -17.10 15.23 19.20
C PRO A 136 -16.54 14.05 18.40
N ALA A 137 -16.95 13.90 17.14
CA ALA A 137 -16.47 12.86 16.23
C ALA A 137 -15.03 13.08 15.74
N ASP A 138 -14.51 14.32 15.82
CA ASP A 138 -13.14 14.63 15.42
C ASP A 138 -12.09 14.20 16.46
N VAL A 139 -12.53 13.95 17.69
CA VAL A 139 -11.67 13.50 18.79
C VAL A 139 -11.61 11.98 18.79
N LEU A 140 -10.47 11.45 18.34
CA LEU A 140 -10.24 10.01 18.24
C LEU A 140 -9.43 9.53 19.45
N VAL A 141 -10.07 8.72 20.30
CA VAL A 141 -9.43 8.13 21.49
C VAL A 141 -9.19 6.64 21.23
N ASP A 142 -7.93 6.28 21.00
CA ASP A 142 -7.53 4.90 20.72
C ASP A 142 -7.04 4.21 22.01
N GLY A 143 -7.61 3.05 22.34
CA GLY A 143 -7.06 2.14 23.34
C GLY A 143 -6.19 1.08 22.67
N MET A 144 -4.87 1.17 22.84
CA MET A 144 -3.91 0.27 22.20
C MET A 144 -3.30 -0.70 23.21
N ARG A 145 -2.93 -1.87 22.70
CA ARG A 145 -2.24 -2.89 23.50
C ARG A 145 -0.73 -2.64 23.43
N GLY A 146 -0.11 -2.35 24.57
CA GLY A 146 1.33 -2.40 24.74
C GLY A 146 1.79 -3.84 25.03
N ARG A 147 3.03 -4.00 25.50
CA ARG A 147 3.59 -5.32 25.83
C ARG A 147 2.75 -6.11 26.85
N ALA A 148 2.30 -5.44 27.91
CA ALA A 148 1.61 -6.04 29.05
C ALA A 148 0.45 -5.18 29.58
N THR A 149 0.35 -3.94 29.13
CA THR A 149 -0.64 -2.96 29.62
C THR A 149 -1.26 -2.23 28.43
N LEU A 150 -2.49 -1.75 28.60
CA LEU A 150 -3.07 -0.80 27.65
C LEU A 150 -2.33 0.53 27.72
N TRP A 151 -2.27 1.22 26.60
CA TRP A 151 -1.89 2.63 26.54
C TRP A 151 -2.87 3.34 25.61
N TYR A 152 -2.99 4.64 25.78
CA TYR A 152 -3.99 5.46 25.13
C TYR A 152 -3.31 6.49 24.25
N ARG A 153 -3.92 6.73 23.09
CA ARG A 153 -3.51 7.79 22.16
C ARG A 153 -4.71 8.65 21.83
N VAL A 154 -4.54 9.97 21.88
CA VAL A 154 -5.55 10.91 21.37
C VAL A 154 -5.06 11.51 20.07
N ARG A 155 -5.92 11.47 19.06
CA ARG A 155 -5.74 12.14 17.77
C ARG A 155 -6.92 13.08 17.51
N VAL A 156 -6.66 14.13 16.75
CA VAL A 156 -7.67 15.11 16.33
C VAL A 156 -7.75 15.11 14.82
N ASN A 157 -8.96 14.96 14.29
CA ASN A 157 -9.26 15.15 12.88
C ASN A 157 -9.60 16.62 12.62
N LEU A 158 -8.81 17.32 11.81
CA LEU A 158 -8.99 18.74 11.50
C LEU A 158 -9.85 18.96 10.25
N THR A 159 -10.77 18.04 9.94
CA THR A 159 -11.60 18.12 8.71
C THR A 159 -12.49 19.36 8.74
N HIS A 160 -13.03 19.73 9.90
CA HIS A 160 -13.87 20.92 10.09
C HIS A 160 -13.07 22.21 10.31
N VAL A 161 -11.75 22.13 10.45
CA VAL A 161 -10.88 23.31 10.59
C VAL A 161 -10.42 23.77 9.18
N PRO A 162 -10.63 25.05 8.80
CA PRO A 162 -10.14 25.61 7.55
C PRO A 162 -8.64 25.40 7.39
N GLU A 163 -8.18 25.11 6.17
CA GLU A 163 -6.78 24.71 5.93
C GLU A 163 -5.75 25.75 6.40
N ALA A 164 -6.07 27.05 6.30
CA ALA A 164 -5.21 28.14 6.76
C ALA A 164 -5.03 28.17 8.29
N ASP A 165 -6.01 27.66 9.05
CA ASP A 165 -6.05 27.71 10.51
C ASP A 165 -5.72 26.36 11.15
N ARG A 166 -5.31 25.37 10.36
CA ARG A 166 -4.97 24.04 10.85
C ARG A 166 -3.67 24.08 11.64
N PRO A 167 -3.69 23.73 12.94
CA PRO A 167 -2.45 23.60 13.69
C PRO A 167 -1.58 22.48 13.10
N PRO A 168 -0.25 22.67 13.05
CA PRO A 168 0.67 21.63 12.61
C PRO A 168 0.77 20.50 13.64
N GLN A 169 1.41 19.39 13.26
CA GLN A 169 1.78 18.34 14.20
C GLN A 169 2.81 18.90 15.21
N GLU A 170 2.46 18.90 16.48
CA GLU A 170 3.32 19.31 17.61
C GLU A 170 3.91 18.09 18.33
N PRO A 171 4.92 18.27 19.21
CA PRO A 171 5.34 17.23 20.15
C PRO A 171 4.17 16.74 21.02
N LEU A 172 4.17 15.45 21.32
CA LEU A 172 3.11 14.83 22.10
C LEU A 172 3.22 15.26 23.57
N ASP A 173 2.07 15.54 24.20
CA ASP A 173 2.03 15.93 25.60
C ASP A 173 0.81 15.30 26.30
N PRO A 174 0.99 14.26 27.13
CA PRO A 174 2.25 13.54 27.37
C PRO A 174 2.74 12.72 26.15
N ASP A 175 4.06 12.47 26.09
CA ASP A 175 4.69 11.56 25.11
C ASP A 175 5.08 10.24 25.78
N TYR A 176 4.08 9.46 26.20
CA TYR A 176 4.34 8.14 26.76
C TYR A 176 4.75 7.14 25.69
N ASP A 177 5.95 6.56 25.86
CA ASP A 177 6.41 5.42 25.06
C ASP A 177 6.16 4.09 25.81
N PRO A 178 5.20 3.24 25.39
CA PRO A 178 4.94 1.94 26.00
C PRO A 178 6.09 0.94 25.84
N TRP A 179 7.06 1.24 24.97
CA TRP A 179 8.26 0.43 24.71
C TRP A 179 9.52 1.03 25.31
N ALA A 180 9.42 2.13 26.07
CA ALA A 180 10.56 2.71 26.76
C ALA A 180 11.25 1.64 27.63
N GLY A 181 12.57 1.49 27.44
CA GLY A 181 13.38 0.50 28.16
C GLY A 181 13.25 -0.94 27.65
N TYR A 182 12.50 -1.19 26.57
CA TYR A 182 12.49 -2.49 25.92
C TYR A 182 13.64 -2.61 24.91
N GLU A 183 14.62 -3.44 25.22
CA GLU A 183 15.68 -3.80 24.30
C GLU A 183 15.15 -4.85 23.32
N TRP A 184 15.03 -4.48 22.05
CA TRP A 184 14.66 -5.44 21.02
C TRP A 184 15.80 -6.45 20.85
N PRO A 185 15.49 -7.75 20.71
CA PRO A 185 16.53 -8.75 20.45
C PRO A 185 17.32 -8.33 19.22
N ASP A 186 18.65 -8.39 19.34
CA ASP A 186 19.56 -7.98 18.28
C ASP A 186 19.21 -8.71 16.97
N ARG A 187 18.81 -7.94 15.97
CA ARG A 187 18.47 -8.43 14.63
C ARG A 187 19.64 -8.32 13.65
N SER A 188 20.81 -7.89 14.10
CA SER A 188 22.03 -7.80 13.28
C SER A 188 22.43 -9.15 12.67
N GLY A 189 22.08 -10.26 13.34
CA GLY A 189 22.27 -11.62 12.85
C GLY A 189 21.10 -12.21 12.05
N GLN A 190 19.97 -11.51 11.91
CA GLN A 190 18.91 -11.96 11.01
C GLN A 190 19.40 -11.75 9.58
N ALA A 191 19.58 -12.85 8.84
CA ALA A 191 19.92 -12.80 7.43
C ALA A 191 19.01 -11.78 6.73
N VAL A 192 19.61 -10.74 6.15
CA VAL A 192 18.91 -9.80 5.28
C VAL A 192 18.09 -10.66 4.34
N ARG A 193 16.76 -10.53 4.39
CA ARG A 193 15.84 -11.38 3.66
C ARG A 193 16.34 -11.43 2.23
N ALA A 194 16.85 -12.60 1.82
CA ALA A 194 17.58 -12.70 0.56
C ALA A 194 16.71 -12.10 -0.55
N PRO A 195 17.26 -11.23 -1.42
CA PRO A 195 16.49 -10.71 -2.53
C PRO A 195 15.89 -11.92 -3.26
N ARG A 196 14.58 -11.87 -3.52
CA ARG A 196 13.87 -12.95 -4.20
C ARG A 196 14.70 -13.35 -5.42
N LYS A 197 15.22 -14.59 -5.44
CA LYS A 197 16.01 -15.11 -6.57
C LYS A 197 15.18 -14.89 -7.84
N LYS A 198 15.66 -14.01 -8.74
CA LYS A 198 15.12 -13.95 -10.10
C LYS A 198 15.35 -15.35 -10.69
N LYS A 199 14.29 -16.02 -11.12
CA LYS A 199 14.42 -17.26 -11.90
C LYS A 199 15.36 -16.96 -13.08
N PRO A 200 16.37 -17.78 -13.36
CA PRO A 200 17.13 -17.63 -14.59
C PRO A 200 16.16 -17.73 -15.77
N ALA A 201 16.34 -16.85 -16.76
CA ALA A 201 15.61 -16.93 -18.01
C ALA A 201 15.90 -18.31 -18.61
N ALA A 202 14.84 -19.05 -18.93
CA ALA A 202 14.98 -20.27 -19.72
C ALA A 202 15.42 -19.85 -21.13
N GLU A 203 16.45 -20.53 -21.64
CA GLU A 203 16.95 -20.47 -23.01
C GLU A 203 15.94 -21.07 -23.99
#